data_AF-A0A6A4GCM0-F1
#
_entry.id   AF-A0A6A4GCM0-F1
#
_cell.length_a   1.000
_cell.length_b   1.000
_cell.length_c   1.000
_cell.angle_alpha   90.00
_cell.angle_beta   90.00
_cell.angle_gamma   90.00
#
_symmetry.space_group_name_H-M   'P 1'
#
loop_
_entity.id
_entity.type
_entity.pdbx_description
1 polymer ?
#
loop_
_entity_poly.entity_id
_entity_poly.type
_entity_poly.pdbx_seq_one_letter_code
_entity_poly.pdbx_strand_id
1 'polypeptide(L)'
;MLDIHLIEAEKDIVIPWIRSFIEPALNRDGSTHPLRRFTLVMEPIHSSNTVPGRMESECDQYGILDVLFANPVFSSLEMVNIALKGTKQIPSGFVETLEAKLPFLKDSYKLNVDVDG
;
A
#
# COMPACT_ATOMS: atom_id res chain seq x y z
N MET A 1 -16.92 7.12 -20.22
CA MET A 1 -17.10 8.07 -19.11
C MET A 1 -16.99 7.23 -17.85
N LEU A 2 -15.84 7.26 -17.17
CA LEU A 2 -15.65 6.54 -15.91
C LEU A 2 -16.30 7.40 -14.82
N ASP A 3 -17.45 6.96 -14.33
CA ASP A 3 -18.18 7.62 -13.26
C ASP A 3 -17.37 7.55 -11.97
N ILE A 4 -16.77 8.69 -11.61
CA ILE A 4 -16.13 8.96 -10.32
C ILE A 4 -17.24 9.19 -9.28
N HIS A 5 -18.12 8.20 -9.08
CA HIS A 5 -19.20 8.24 -8.09
C HIS A 5 -18.90 7.40 -6.84
N LEU A 6 -17.72 6.79 -6.77
CA LEU A 6 -17.25 6.10 -5.55
C LEU A 6 -16.55 7.02 -4.54
N ILE A 7 -16.50 8.35 -4.75
CA ILE A 7 -15.80 9.28 -3.84
C ILE A 7 -16.63 10.55 -3.57
N GLU A 8 -17.93 10.39 -3.29
CA GLU A 8 -18.67 11.45 -2.57
C GLU A 8 -19.03 11.08 -1.13
N ALA A 9 -18.83 9.83 -0.71
CA ALA A 9 -19.07 9.43 0.68
C ALA A 9 -17.87 9.68 1.62
N GLU A 10 -16.63 9.81 1.10
CA GLU A 10 -15.44 10.06 1.92
C GLU A 10 -14.47 11.00 1.20
N LYS A 11 -14.83 12.29 1.11
CA LYS A 11 -13.95 13.33 0.54
C LYS A 11 -12.67 13.58 1.38
N ASP A 12 -12.53 12.95 2.55
CA ASP A 12 -11.44 13.26 3.50
C ASP A 12 -10.36 12.18 3.67
N ILE A 13 -10.42 11.02 3.01
CA ILE A 13 -9.48 9.90 3.29
C ILE A 13 -8.59 9.52 2.09
N VAL A 14 -8.72 10.17 0.93
CA VAL A 14 -7.71 9.99 -0.13
C VAL A 14 -6.53 10.90 0.19
N ILE A 15 -5.54 10.35 0.91
CA ILE A 15 -4.32 11.06 1.29
C ILE A 15 -3.70 11.71 0.03
N PRO A 16 -3.31 13.00 0.03
CA PRO A 16 -2.89 13.72 -1.16
C PRO A 16 -1.83 13.02 -2.02
N TRP A 17 -0.95 12.21 -1.42
CA TRP A 17 0.05 11.43 -2.16
C TRP A 17 -0.57 10.35 -3.06
N ILE A 18 -1.74 9.80 -2.72
CA ILE A 18 -2.44 8.78 -3.52
C ILE A 18 -2.90 9.37 -4.86
N ARG A 19 -3.31 10.65 -4.89
CA ARG A 19 -3.70 11.31 -6.15
C ARG A 19 -2.55 11.40 -7.14
N SER A 20 -1.32 11.58 -6.66
CA SER A 20 -0.12 11.64 -7.50
C SER A 20 0.20 10.32 -8.21
N PHE A 21 -0.31 9.18 -7.74
CA PHE A 21 -0.21 7.90 -8.47
C PHE A 21 -1.22 7.79 -9.61
N ILE A 22 -2.31 8.53 -9.54
CA ILE A 22 -3.44 8.47 -10.48
C ILE A 22 -3.28 9.51 -11.59
N GLU A 23 -2.78 10.71 -11.29
CA GLU A 23 -2.63 11.80 -12.26
C GLU A 23 -1.77 11.46 -13.48
N PRO A 24 -0.60 10.78 -13.38
CA PRO A 24 0.19 10.39 -14.54
C PRO A 24 -0.54 9.38 -15.45
N ALA A 25 -1.38 8.50 -14.88
CA ALA A 25 -2.17 7.54 -15.65
C ALA A 25 -3.31 8.21 -16.45
N LEU A 26 -3.71 9.43 -16.07
CA LEU A 26 -4.81 10.19 -16.67
C LEU A 26 -4.35 11.27 -17.67
N ASN A 27 -3.06 11.64 -17.68
CA ASN A 27 -2.53 12.73 -18.49
C ASN A 27 -2.22 12.30 -19.95
N ARG A 28 -3.26 12.33 -20.79
CA ARG A 28 -3.39 12.89 -22.17
C ARG A 28 -2.24 12.92 -23.22
N ASP A 29 -1.06 12.34 -23.02
CA ASP A 29 -0.01 12.29 -24.06
C ASP A 29 -0.05 11.01 -24.92
N GLY A 30 -0.92 10.06 -24.58
CA GLY A 30 -1.06 8.79 -25.31
C GLY A 30 0.01 7.75 -24.95
N SER A 31 1.00 8.12 -24.13
CA SER A 31 1.94 7.20 -23.50
C SER A 31 1.49 6.89 -22.08
N THR A 32 0.53 5.99 -21.93
CA THR A 32 0.23 5.41 -20.63
C THR A 32 1.39 4.50 -20.22
N HIS A 33 2.22 4.97 -19.30
CA HIS A 33 3.15 4.11 -18.58
C HIS A 33 2.40 3.57 -17.35
N PRO A 34 1.82 2.35 -17.41
CA PRO A 34 1.08 1.83 -16.28
C PRO A 34 2.00 1.68 -15.06
N LEU A 35 1.48 1.99 -13.87
CA LEU A 35 2.18 1.74 -12.62
C LEU A 35 2.34 0.22 -12.44
N ARG A 36 3.57 -0.28 -12.60
CA ARG A 36 3.89 -1.71 -12.43
C ARG A 36 4.39 -2.06 -11.04
N ARG A 37 5.09 -1.14 -10.39
CA ARG A 37 5.69 -1.37 -9.08
C ARG A 37 5.43 -0.17 -8.17
N PHE A 38 5.07 -0.46 -6.93
CA PHE A 38 4.92 0.53 -5.87
C PHE A 38 5.78 0.10 -4.69
N THR A 39 6.54 1.01 -4.11
CA THR A 39 7.32 0.76 -2.90
C THR A 39 6.90 1.75 -1.82
N LEU A 40 6.43 1.25 -0.69
CA LEU A 40 6.24 2.03 0.52
C LEU A 40 7.39 1.74 1.48
N VAL A 41 8.10 2.78 1.87
CA VAL A 41 9.13 2.70 2.90
C VAL A 41 8.52 3.17 4.22
N MET A 42 8.58 2.32 5.23
CA MET A 42 8.02 2.55 6.56
C MET A 42 9.16 2.61 7.57
N GLU A 43 9.07 3.56 8.50
CA GLU A 43 10.03 3.59 9.60
C GLU A 43 9.63 2.53 10.64
N PRO A 44 10.57 1.70 11.11
CA PRO A 44 10.33 0.71 12.12
C PRO A 44 9.86 1.34 13.41
N ILE A 45 9.01 0.60 14.09
CA ILE A 45 8.60 0.90 15.45
C ILE A 45 9.83 0.76 16.35
N HIS A 46 10.46 1.89 16.70
CA HIS A 46 11.40 1.92 17.81
C HIS A 46 10.67 1.53 19.11
N SER A 47 10.71 0.26 19.49
CA SER A 47 11.08 -0.16 20.85
C SER A 47 10.95 -1.67 20.98
N SER A 48 11.91 -2.24 21.69
CA SER A 48 12.00 -3.63 22.11
C SER A 48 10.81 -4.18 22.93
N ASN A 49 9.73 -3.40 23.09
CA ASN A 49 8.58 -3.68 23.95
C ASN A 49 7.24 -3.46 23.22
N THR A 50 7.17 -3.77 21.91
CA THR A 50 5.95 -3.56 21.13
C THR A 50 4.85 -4.49 21.65
N VAL A 51 3.92 -3.93 22.42
CA VAL A 51 2.66 -4.60 22.79
C VAL A 51 1.95 -4.97 21.48
N PRO A 52 1.41 -6.20 21.32
CA PRO A 52 0.79 -6.67 20.08
C PRO A 52 -0.19 -5.67 19.45
N GLY A 53 -0.97 -4.95 20.26
CA GLY A 53 -1.95 -3.97 19.78
C GLY A 53 -1.38 -2.76 19.05
N ARG A 54 -0.10 -2.40 19.26
CA ARG A 54 0.52 -1.27 18.54
C ARG A 54 0.91 -1.66 17.12
N MET A 55 1.42 -2.87 16.93
CA MET A 55 1.75 -3.38 15.60
C MET A 55 0.50 -3.55 14.73
N GLU A 56 -0.59 -4.04 15.33
CA GLU A 56 -1.88 -4.17 14.65
C GLU A 56 -2.43 -2.82 14.20
N SER A 57 -2.49 -1.83 15.10
CA SER A 57 -2.97 -0.48 14.79
C SER A 57 -2.13 0.22 13.69
N GLU A 58 -0.84 -0.07 13.61
CA GLU A 58 0.02 0.48 12.57
C GLU A 58 -0.16 -0.24 11.24
N CYS A 59 -0.44 -1.55 11.24
CA CYS A 59 -0.78 -2.27 10.01
C CYS A 59 -2.16 -1.87 9.47
N ASP A 60 -3.11 -1.54 10.35
CA ASP A 60 -4.47 -1.13 9.98
C ASP A 60 -4.50 0.05 9.01
N GLN A 61 -3.59 1.03 9.17
CA GLN A 61 -3.55 2.21 8.31
C GLN A 61 -3.20 1.85 6.85
N TYR A 62 -2.55 0.71 6.61
CA TYR A 62 -2.16 0.27 5.28
C TYR A 62 -3.27 -0.50 4.56
N GLY A 63 -4.36 -0.88 5.24
CA GLY A 63 -5.51 -1.53 4.61
C GLY A 63 -6.08 -0.74 3.42
N ILE A 64 -5.92 0.58 3.41
CA ILE A 64 -6.30 1.43 2.27
C ILE A 64 -5.57 1.07 0.97
N LEU A 65 -4.35 0.53 1.05
CA LEU A 65 -3.58 0.08 -0.11
C LEU A 65 -4.27 -1.11 -0.79
N ASP A 66 -4.85 -2.02 0.01
CA ASP A 66 -5.54 -3.20 -0.50
C ASP A 66 -6.75 -2.80 -1.36
N VAL A 67 -7.56 -1.89 -0.81
CA VAL A 67 -8.74 -1.33 -1.50
C VAL A 67 -8.32 -0.52 -2.73
N LEU A 68 -7.28 0.30 -2.61
CA LEU A 68 -6.78 1.14 -3.70
C LEU A 68 -6.31 0.28 -4.87
N PHE A 69 -5.48 -0.72 -4.63
CA PHE A 69 -4.87 -1.53 -5.68
C PHE A 69 -5.77 -2.64 -6.21
N ALA A 70 -6.88 -2.95 -5.54
CA ALA A 70 -7.97 -3.73 -6.11
C ALA A 70 -8.69 -2.99 -7.27
N ASN A 71 -8.53 -1.67 -7.38
CA ASN A 71 -9.15 -0.90 -8.45
C ASN A 71 -8.56 -1.30 -9.83
N PRO A 72 -9.41 -1.56 -10.86
CA PRO A 72 -8.96 -1.92 -12.20
C PRO A 72 -7.98 -0.96 -12.87
N VAL A 73 -7.95 0.31 -12.45
CA VAL A 73 -6.95 1.29 -12.91
C VAL A 73 -5.52 0.82 -12.61
N PHE A 74 -5.33 0.03 -11.55
CA PHE A 74 -4.05 -0.58 -11.16
C PHE A 74 -3.93 -2.04 -11.60
N SER A 75 -4.71 -2.49 -12.58
CA SER A 75 -4.64 -3.87 -13.10
C SER A 75 -3.23 -4.27 -13.57
N SER A 76 -2.44 -3.31 -14.05
CA SER A 76 -1.05 -3.50 -14.49
C SER A 76 -0.03 -3.50 -13.35
N LEU A 77 -0.45 -3.30 -12.10
CA LEU A 77 0.42 -3.38 -10.93
C LEU A 77 0.83 -4.83 -10.74
N GLU A 78 2.14 -5.08 -10.80
CA GLU A 78 2.75 -6.39 -10.66
C GLU A 78 3.23 -6.63 -9.22
N MET A 79 3.67 -5.57 -8.53
CA MET A 79 4.31 -5.69 -7.22
C MET A 79 4.08 -4.45 -6.33
N VAL A 80 3.79 -4.71 -5.06
CA VAL A 80 3.72 -3.76 -3.95
C VAL A 80 4.77 -4.18 -2.93
N ASN A 81 5.86 -3.42 -2.87
CA ASN A 81 6.93 -3.62 -1.91
C ASN A 81 6.71 -2.78 -0.66
N ILE A 82 6.82 -3.39 0.50
CA ILE A 82 6.73 -2.75 1.79
C ILE A 82 8.08 -2.90 2.49
N ALA A 83 8.86 -1.82 2.55
CA ALA A 83 10.23 -1.82 3.05
C ALA A 83 10.32 -1.20 4.45
N LEU A 84 10.99 -1.88 5.39
CA LEU A 84 11.19 -1.39 6.76
C LEU A 84 12.57 -0.72 6.93
N LYS A 85 12.59 0.59 7.18
CA LYS A 85 13.79 1.43 7.14
C LYS A 85 14.56 1.54 8.46
N GLY A 86 15.77 1.00 8.52
CA GLY A 86 16.58 1.07 9.75
C GLY A 86 16.30 -0.07 10.72
N THR A 87 15.57 -1.09 10.28
CA THR A 87 15.60 -2.43 10.87
C THR A 87 16.56 -3.33 10.13
N LYS A 88 17.31 -4.15 10.87
CA LYS A 88 18.15 -5.21 10.28
C LYS A 88 17.37 -6.47 9.91
N GLN A 89 16.15 -6.62 10.43
CA GLN A 89 15.30 -7.79 10.26
C GLN A 89 13.83 -7.39 10.40
N ILE A 90 12.96 -8.10 9.68
CA ILE A 90 11.50 -7.96 9.82
C ILE A 90 11.09 -8.47 11.21
N PRO A 91 10.31 -7.71 12.00
CA PRO A 91 9.80 -8.19 13.28
C PRO A 91 8.96 -9.45 13.15
N SER A 92 9.07 -10.37 14.11
CA SER A 92 8.25 -11.59 14.14
C SER A 92 6.76 -11.22 14.22
N GLY A 93 5.92 -11.86 13.40
CA GLY A 93 4.47 -11.59 13.37
C GLY A 93 4.08 -10.40 12.49
N PHE A 94 5.03 -9.61 12.00
CA PHE A 94 4.75 -8.40 11.22
C PHE A 94 4.13 -8.76 9.87
N VAL A 95 4.72 -9.74 9.16
CA VAL A 95 4.24 -10.15 7.84
C VAL A 95 2.82 -10.70 7.94
N GLU A 96 2.57 -11.58 8.92
CA GLU A 96 1.25 -12.17 9.14
C GLU A 96 0.20 -11.11 9.49
N THR A 97 0.56 -10.12 10.31
CA THR A 97 -0.34 -9.02 10.69
C THR A 97 -0.64 -8.14 9.49
N LEU A 98 0.38 -7.80 8.68
CA LEU A 98 0.22 -6.98 7.49
C LEU A 98 -0.60 -7.71 6.41
N GLU A 99 -0.31 -8.97 6.17
CA GLU A 99 -1.06 -9.83 5.25
C GLU A 99 -2.55 -9.93 5.62
N ALA A 100 -2.87 -9.98 6.93
CA ALA A 100 -4.25 -9.97 7.39
C ALA A 100 -4.99 -8.66 7.07
N LYS A 101 -4.27 -7.55 6.87
CA LYS A 101 -4.84 -6.25 6.47
C LYS A 101 -4.83 -6.03 4.96
N LEU A 102 -4.09 -6.85 4.20
CA LEU A 102 -3.90 -6.73 2.76
C LEU A 102 -4.31 -8.01 1.99
N PRO A 103 -5.55 -8.50 2.15
CA PRO A 103 -5.96 -9.78 1.56
C PRO A 103 -5.89 -9.79 0.02
N PHE A 104 -6.30 -8.72 -0.68
CA PHE A 104 -6.19 -8.67 -2.13
C PHE A 104 -4.74 -8.76 -2.60
N LEU A 105 -3.84 -8.00 -2.00
CA LEU A 105 -2.43 -7.98 -2.39
C LEU A 105 -1.72 -9.31 -2.08
N LYS A 106 -2.10 -9.95 -0.97
CA LYS A 106 -1.65 -11.29 -0.61
C LYS A 106 -2.14 -12.32 -1.63
N ASP A 107 -3.44 -12.39 -1.87
CA ASP A 107 -4.05 -13.43 -2.71
C ASP A 107 -3.68 -13.27 -4.19
N SER A 108 -3.35 -12.05 -4.61
CA SER A 108 -2.84 -11.76 -5.95
C SER A 108 -1.32 -11.96 -6.10
N TYR A 109 -0.62 -12.39 -5.04
CA TYR A 109 0.84 -12.56 -5.00
C TYR A 109 1.62 -11.29 -5.38
N LYS A 110 1.04 -10.12 -5.10
CA LYS A 110 1.64 -8.82 -5.41
C LYS A 110 2.40 -8.23 -4.23
N LEU A 111 2.14 -8.69 -3.01
CA LEU A 111 2.79 -8.18 -1.80
C LEU A 111 4.22 -8.73 -1.64
N ASN A 112 5.18 -7.84 -1.47
CA ASN A 112 6.55 -8.16 -1.04
C ASN A 112 6.90 -7.35 0.22
N VAL A 113 7.57 -7.95 1.18
CA VAL A 113 8.01 -7.27 2.42
C VAL A 113 9.52 -7.46 2.57
N ASP A 114 10.24 -6.36 2.77
CA ASP A 114 11.70 -6.39 2.90
C ASP A 114 12.20 -5.37 3.94
N VAL A 115 13.49 -5.41 4.26
CA VAL A 115 14.19 -4.35 4.99
C VAL A 115 14.82 -3.38 3.99
N ASP A 116 14.69 -2.07 4.24
CA ASP A 116 15.38 -1.05 3.45
C ASP A 116 16.85 -1.00 3.91
N GLY A 117 17.75 -1.47 3.04
CA GLY A 117 19.19 -1.67 3.32
C GLY A 117 20.06 -0.43 3.17
#